data_AF-A0A6G2JVM1-F1
#
_entry.id   AF-A0A6G2JVM1-F1
#
_cell.length_a   1.000
_cell.length_b   1.000
_cell.length_c   1.000
_cell.angle_alpha   90.00
_cell.angle_beta   90.00
_cell.angle_gamma   90.00
#
_symmetry.space_group_name_H-M   'P 1'
#
loop_
_entity.id
_entity.type
_entity.pdbx_description
1 polymer ?
#
loop_
_entity_poly.entity_id
_entity_poly.type
_entity_poly.pdbx_seq_one_letter_code
_entity_poly.pdbx_strand_id
1 'polypeptide(L)' 'MASDDPGLWSASAQAAAVAAGELSSRELTAHVIDRIERLDSDINAVVTRDFEAALERAAAADAA' A
#
# COMPACT_ATOMS: atom_id res chain seq x y z
N MET A 1 19.45 3.43 -7.28
CA MET A 1 18.12 2.96 -7.74
C MET A 1 17.23 3.06 -6.52
N ALA A 2 16.11 3.79 -6.58
CA ALA A 2 15.11 3.70 -5.52
C ALA A 2 14.83 2.21 -5.29
N SER A 3 14.75 1.73 -4.05
CA SER A 3 14.42 0.32 -3.79
C SER A 3 13.25 -0.10 -4.66
N ASP A 4 13.30 -1.29 -5.26
CA ASP A 4 12.21 -1.86 -6.07
C ASP A 4 10.90 -2.06 -5.25
N ASP A 5 10.97 -1.77 -3.95
CA ASP A 5 9.88 -1.82 -3.01
C ASP A 5 9.11 -0.47 -2.98
N PRO A 6 7.87 -0.44 -3.52
CA PRO A 6 7.06 0.78 -3.56
C PRO A 6 6.70 1.32 -2.17
N GLY A 7 6.72 0.49 -1.13
CA GLY A 7 6.49 0.92 0.25
C GLY A 7 7.63 1.75 0.86
N LEU A 8 8.78 1.88 0.17
CA LEU A 8 9.89 2.75 0.57
C LEU A 8 9.96 4.06 -0.22
N TRP A 9 9.06 4.26 -1.20
CA TRP A 9 9.00 5.49 -1.98
C TRP A 9 8.31 6.62 -1.20
N SER A 10 8.45 7.86 -1.69
CA SER A 10 7.66 8.98 -1.16
C SER A 10 6.19 8.85 -1.59
N ALA A 11 5.28 9.45 -0.81
CA ALA A 11 3.85 9.47 -1.16
C ALA A 11 3.58 10.07 -2.54
N SER A 12 4.32 11.13 -2.92
CA SER A 12 4.21 11.73 -4.26
C SER A 12 4.67 10.79 -5.37
N ALA A 13 5.71 9.98 -5.13
CA ALA A 13 6.18 9.00 -6.11
C ALA A 13 5.20 7.84 -6.27
N GLN A 14 4.63 7.33 -5.17
CA GLN A 14 3.57 6.33 -5.22
C GLN A 14 2.33 6.85 -5.97
N ALA A 15 1.90 8.07 -5.67
CA ALA A 15 0.77 8.70 -6.35
C ALA A 15 1.02 8.90 -7.86
N ALA A 16 2.24 9.27 -8.24
CA ALA A 16 2.63 9.38 -9.64
C ALA A 16 2.62 8.03 -10.37
N ALA A 17 3.12 6.97 -9.74
CA ALA A 17 3.08 5.61 -10.30
C ALA A 17 1.65 5.10 -10.48
N VAL A 18 0.76 5.40 -9.52
CA VAL A 18 -0.67 5.08 -9.63
C VAL A 18 -1.34 5.86 -10.76
N ALA A 19 -1.09 7.16 -10.85
CA ALA A 19 -1.62 7.99 -11.93
C ALA A 19 -1.07 7.59 -13.33
N ALA A 20 0.14 7.06 -13.40
CA ALA A 20 0.75 6.54 -14.61
C ALA A 20 0.23 5.14 -14.99
N GLY A 21 -0.51 4.46 -14.12
CA GLY A 21 -0.97 3.09 -14.32
C GLY A 21 0.13 2.03 -14.20
N GLU A 22 1.28 2.39 -13.63
CA GLU A 22 2.39 1.47 -13.35
C GLU A 22 2.10 0.57 -12.14
N LEU A 23 1.21 1.02 -11.25
CA LEU A 23 0.75 0.32 -10.07
C LEU A 23 -0.73 0.69 -9.81
N SER A 24 -1.58 -0.25 -9.42
CA SER A 24 -2.94 0.10 -8.95
C SER A 24 -2.94 0.48 -7.47
N SER A 25 -3.93 1.26 -7.03
CA SER A 25 -4.15 1.57 -5.62
C SER A 25 -4.36 0.29 -4.81
N ARG A 26 -5.06 -0.69 -5.38
CA ARG A 26 -5.24 -2.01 -4.78
C ARG A 26 -3.91 -2.74 -4.57
N GLU A 27 -3.05 -2.78 -5.57
CA GLU A 27 -1.73 -3.44 -5.47
C GLU A 27 -0.84 -2.76 -4.44
N LEU A 28 -0.80 -1.43 -4.42
CA LEU A 28 -0.05 -0.67 -3.42
C LEU A 28 -0.56 -0.97 -2.00
N THR A 29 -1.88 -0.98 -1.82
CA THR A 29 -2.49 -1.25 -0.51
C THR A 29 -2.21 -2.68 -0.04
N ALA A 30 -2.37 -3.67 -0.91
CA ALA A 30 -2.06 -5.06 -0.61
C ALA A 30 -0.58 -5.23 -0.23
N HIS A 31 0.32 -4.55 -0.93
CA HIS A 31 1.75 -4.56 -0.62
C HIS A 31 2.07 -4.00 0.78
N VAL A 32 1.40 -2.92 1.19
CA VAL A 32 1.57 -2.36 2.55
C VAL A 32 1.03 -3.31 3.62
N ILE A 33 -0.11 -3.96 3.36
CA ILE A 33 -0.70 -4.94 4.28
C ILE A 33 0.28 -6.12 4.50
N ASP A 34 0.83 -6.69 3.43
CA ASP A 34 1.82 -7.78 3.52
C ASP A 34 3.07 -7.38 4.34
N ARG A 35 3.52 -6.12 4.19
CA ARG A 35 4.61 -5.58 5.02
C ARG A 35 4.25 -5.49 6.49
N ILE A 36 3.02 -5.06 6.81
CA ILE A 36 2.52 -5.00 8.18
C ILE A 36 2.48 -6.42 8.75
N GLU A 37 1.89 -7.38 8.04
CA GLU A 37 1.79 -8.77 8.52
C GLU A 37 3.15 -9.41 8.80
N ARG A 38 4.17 -9.09 7.99
CA ARG A 38 5.53 -9.61 8.17
C ARG A 38 6.31 -8.97 9.31
N LEU A 39 6.12 -7.67 9.59
CA LEU A 39 6.99 -6.90 10.48
C LEU A 39 6.34 -6.53 11.82
N ASP A 40 5.01 -6.42 11.84
CA ASP A 40 4.29 -5.92 13.00
C ASP A 40 4.29 -6.90 14.18
N SER A 41 4.59 -8.19 13.97
CA SER A 41 4.77 -9.15 15.08
C SER A 41 5.88 -8.73 16.04
N ASP A 42 6.94 -8.11 15.52
CA ASP A 42 8.14 -7.76 16.28
C ASP A 42 8.10 -6.29 16.71
N ILE A 43 7.51 -5.42 15.88
CA ILE A 43 7.43 -3.97 16.12
C ILE A 43 6.23 -3.62 17.03
N ASN A 44 5.12 -4.35 16.91
CA ASN A 44 3.86 -4.09 17.61
C ASN A 44 3.39 -2.63 17.46
N ALA A 45 3.35 -2.13 16.22
CA ALA A 45 2.96 -0.76 15.89
C ALA A 45 1.47 -0.63 15.53
N VAL A 46 0.84 -1.70 15.03
CA VAL A 46 -0.55 -1.68 14.53
C VAL A 46 -1.48 -2.36 15.51
N VAL A 47 -2.26 -1.56 16.25
CA VAL A 47 -3.21 -2.05 17.27
C VAL A 47 -4.50 -2.61 16.66
N THR A 48 -4.99 -1.99 15.58
CA THR A 48 -6.24 -2.37 14.91
C THR A 48 -5.98 -2.57 13.43
N ARG A 49 -6.47 -3.69 12.89
CA ARG A 49 -6.28 -4.09 11.49
C ARG A 49 -7.62 -4.13 10.78
N ASP A 50 -7.84 -3.20 9.86
CA ASP A 50 -9.02 -3.13 9.01
C ASP A 50 -8.59 -3.23 7.52
N PHE A 51 -8.08 -4.40 7.17
CA PHE A 51 -7.47 -4.66 5.86
C PHE A 51 -8.52 -4.80 4.75
N GLU A 52 -9.69 -5.36 5.07
CA GLU A 52 -10.78 -5.51 4.11
C GLU A 52 -11.30 -4.15 3.64
N ALA A 53 -11.68 -3.26 4.56
CA ALA A 53 -12.16 -1.93 4.20
C ALA A 53 -11.07 -1.08 3.53
N ALA A 54 -9.79 -1.31 3.83
CA ALA A 54 -8.68 -0.67 3.14
C ALA A 54 -8.62 -1.09 1.65
N LEU A 55 -8.77 -2.40 1.37
CA LEU A 55 -8.78 -2.92 0.01
C LEU A 55 -10.02 -2.48 -0.78
N GLU A 56 -11.19 -2.39 -0.14
CA GLU A 56 -12.40 -1.87 -0.78
C GLU A 56 -12.24 -0.40 -1.20
N ARG A 57 -11.69 0.45 -0.31
CA ARG A 57 -11.41 1.86 -0.63
C ARG A 57 -10.38 2.00 -1.73
N ALA A 58 -9.37 1.14 -1.76
CA ALA A 58 -8.38 1.12 -2.82
C ALA A 58 -9.00 0.77 -4.17
N ALA A 59 -9.85 -0.26 -4.21
CA ALA A 59 -10.59 -0.63 -5.42
C ALA A 59 -11.53 0.49 -5.90
N ALA A 60 -12.19 1.20 -4.98
CA ALA A 60 -13.02 2.36 -5.32
C ALA A 60 -12.19 3.52 -5.90
N ALA A 61 -10.97 3.74 -5.41
CA ALA A 61 -10.06 4.76 -5.93
C ALA A 61 -9.57 4.42 -7.34
N ASP A 62 -9.32 3.15 -7.64
CA ASP A 62 -8.94 2.70 -8.99
C ASP A 62 -10.09 2.81 -10.01
N ALA A 63 -11.34 2.86 -9.55
CA ALA A 63 -12.53 2.93 -10.39
C ALA A 63 -13.06 4.36 -10.64
N ALA A 64 -12.50 5.38 -9.95
CA ALA A 64 -12.93 6.78 -10.00
C ALA A 64 -12.17 7.60 -11.05
#